data_AF-A0A8T1GX10-F1
#
_entry.id   AF-A0A8T1GX10-F1
#
_cell.length_a   1.000
_cell.length_b   1.000
_cell.length_c   1.000
_cell.angle_alpha   90.00
_cell.angle_beta   90.00
_cell.angle_gamma   90.00
#
_symmetry.space_group_name_H-M   'P 1'
#
loop_
_entity.id
_entity.type
_entity.pdbx_description
1 polymer ?
#
loop_
_entity_poly.entity_id
_entity_poly.type
_entity_poly.pdbx_seq_one_letter_code
_entity_poly.pdbx_strand_id
1 'polypeptide(L)' 'MVQLFCAIVGEAGTFPVDIDQNKSVGHLKDAIKEKNAATITCDAKDLQLFLAKKKV' A
#
# COMPACT_ATOMS: atom_id res chain seq x y z
N MET A 1 0.43 12.78 -9.59
CA MET A 1 0.69 12.36 -8.19
C MET A 1 -0.62 12.32 -7.40
N VAL A 2 -0.89 11.18 -6.76
CA VAL A 2 -2.01 10.95 -5.83
C VAL A 2 -1.46 10.36 -4.54
N GLN A 3 -2.09 10.71 -3.42
CA GLN A 3 -1.76 10.18 -2.12
C GLN A 3 -2.82 9.17 -1.71
N LEU A 4 -2.41 7.92 -1.52
CA LEU A 4 -3.27 6.84 -1.05
C LEU A 4 -3.03 6.61 0.44
N PHE A 5 -4.09 6.42 1.21
CA PHE A 5 -3.98 6.00 2.61
C PHE A 5 -4.16 4.47 2.67
N CYS A 6 -3.11 3.78 3.08
CA CYS A 6 -3.07 2.34 3.20
C CYS A 6 -3.13 1.91 4.67
N ALA A 7 -3.60 0.70 4.91
CA ALA A 7 -3.60 0.07 6.22
C ALA A 7 -3.09 -1.36 6.08
N ILE A 8 -2.36 -1.85 7.09
CA ILE A 8 -1.95 -3.25 7.17
C ILE A 8 -3.03 -3.99 7.97
N VAL A 9 -3.53 -5.11 7.43
CA VAL A 9 -4.56 -5.91 8.11
C VAL A 9 -3.97 -6.47 9.40
N GLY A 10 -4.62 -6.18 10.53
CA GLY A 10 -4.17 -6.61 11.85
C GLY A 10 -3.27 -5.60 12.57
N GLU A 11 -2.84 -4.53 11.91
CA GLU A 11 -2.17 -3.41 12.57
C GLU A 11 -3.12 -2.22 12.76
N ALA A 12 -2.88 -1.45 13.82
CA ALA A 12 -3.62 -0.24 14.09
C ALA A 12 -2.99 0.93 13.32
N GLY A 13 -3.81 1.63 12.53
CA GLY A 13 -3.43 2.88 11.88
C GLY A 13 -3.48 2.83 10.36
N THR A 14 -3.29 4.00 9.76
CA THR A 14 -3.14 4.17 8.31
C THR A 14 -1.85 4.94 8.03
N PHE A 15 -1.26 4.70 6.86
CA PHE A 15 -0.07 5.40 6.42
C PHE A 15 -0.27 5.93 4.99
N PRO A 16 0.22 7.14 4.68
CA PRO A 16 0.15 7.67 3.33
C PRO A 16 1.17 7.00 2.42
N VAL A 17 0.82 6.77 1.16
CA VAL A 17 1.72 6.32 0.09
C VAL A 17 1.47 7.20 -1.12
N ASP A 18 2.54 7.85 -1.60
CA ASP A 18 2.47 8.71 -2.77
C ASP A 18 2.77 7.89 -4.03
N ILE A 19 1.92 8.03 -5.04
CA ILE A 19 2.08 7.32 -6.32
C ILE A 19 1.66 8.23 -7.47
N ASP A 20 2.35 8.12 -8.62
CA ASP A 20 1.91 8.83 -9.81
C ASP A 20 0.71 8.13 -10.47
N GLN A 21 -0.20 8.91 -11.07
CA GLN A 21 -1.43 8.37 -11.67
C GLN A 21 -1.13 7.44 -12.86
N ASN A 22 0.03 7.57 -13.50
CA ASN A 22 0.45 6.71 -14.60
C ASN A 22 1.13 5.41 -14.15
N LYS A 23 1.24 5.18 -12.83
CA LYS A 23 1.93 4.01 -12.27
C LYS A 23 0.94 2.87 -12.03
N SER A 24 1.42 1.64 -12.24
CA SER A 24 0.63 0.43 -12.06
C SER A 24 0.54 0.02 -10.59
N VAL A 25 -0.37 -0.92 -10.29
CA VAL A 25 -0.49 -1.55 -8.96
C VAL A 25 0.81 -2.25 -8.53
N GLY A 26 1.64 -2.72 -9.47
CA GLY A 26 2.97 -3.25 -9.15
C GLY A 26 3.86 -2.21 -8.45
N HIS A 27 3.91 -0.99 -9.00
CA HIS A 27 4.65 0.11 -8.39
C HIS A 27 4.07 0.51 -7.02
N LEU A 28 2.75 0.39 -6.83
CA LEU A 28 2.12 0.61 -5.53
C LEU A 28 2.60 -0.41 -4.49
N LYS A 29 2.71 -1.68 -4.88
CA LYS A 29 3.23 -2.74 -4.00
C LYS A 29 4.69 -2.46 -3.60
N ASP A 30 5.51 -2.02 -4.54
CA ASP A 30 6.91 -1.66 -4.27
C ASP A 30 6.99 -0.50 -3.27
N ALA A 31 6.22 0.57 -3.49
CA ALA A 31 6.20 1.74 -2.60
C ALA A 31 5.68 1.41 -1.19
N ILE A 32 4.68 0.53 -1.07
CA ILE A 32 4.18 0.04 0.23
C ILE A 32 5.27 -0.74 0.98
N LYS A 33 5.97 -1.63 0.27
CA LYS A 33 7.07 -2.42 0.85
C LYS A 33 8.22 -1.53 1.29
N GLU A 34 8.64 -0.56 0.47
CA GLU A 34 9.72 0.37 0.80
C GLU A 34 9.41 1.16 2.08
N LYS A 35 8.16 1.62 2.23
CA LYS A 35 7.74 2.41 3.39
C LYS A 35 7.62 1.61 4.68
N ASN A 36 7.35 0.31 4.60
CA ASN A 36 7.14 -0.57 5.75
C ASN A 36 8.07 -1.79 5.71
N ALA A 37 9.32 -1.63 5.27
CA ALA A 37 10.25 -2.74 5.04
C ALA A 37 10.55 -3.58 6.31
N ALA A 38 10.38 -3.00 7.49
CA ALA A 38 10.52 -3.71 8.76
C ALA A 38 9.33 -4.65 9.06
N THR A 39 8.12 -4.25 8.66
CA THR A 39 6.88 -5.02 8.88
C THR A 39 6.61 -5.99 7.73
N ILE A 40 6.87 -5.56 6.49
CA ILE A 40 6.61 -6.31 5.26
C ILE A 40 7.93 -6.93 4.78
N THR A 41 8.14 -8.18 5.13
CA THR A 41 9.38 -8.92 4.80
C THR A 41 9.28 -9.76 3.52
N CYS A 42 8.07 -9.96 2.97
CA CYS A 42 7.85 -10.70 1.72
C CYS A 42 8.20 -9.88 0.48
N ASP A 43 8.23 -10.52 -0.70
CA ASP A 43 8.39 -9.79 -1.95
C ASP A 43 7.16 -8.93 -2.25
N ALA A 44 7.37 -7.74 -2.84
CA ALA A 44 6.29 -6.84 -3.18
C ALA A 44 5.22 -7.50 -4.06
N LYS A 45 5.63 -8.40 -4.97
CA LYS A 45 4.72 -9.18 -5.82
C LYS A 45 3.71 -10.01 -5.01
N ASP A 46 4.10 -10.49 -3.83
CA ASP A 46 3.31 -11.38 -2.97
C ASP A 46 2.31 -10.60 -2.10
N LEU A 47 2.43 -9.27 -2.03
CA LEU A 47 1.43 -8.44 -1.35
C LEU A 47 0.06 -8.58 -1.98
N GLN A 48 -0.97 -8.78 -1.17
CA GLN A 48 -2.36 -8.74 -1.60
C GLN A 48 -2.96 -7.39 -1.18
N LEU A 49 -3.39 -6.62 -2.16
CA LEU A 49 -4.00 -5.31 -1.94
C LEU A 49 -5.51 -5.44 -2.09
N PHE A 50 -6.24 -4.85 -1.14
CA PHE A 50 -7.70 -4.82 -1.13
C PHE A 50 -8.15 -3.37 -1.11
N LEU A 51 -9.18 -3.05 -1.90
CA LEU A 51 -9.82 -1.74 -1.82
C LEU A 51 -10.56 -1.62 -0.50
N ALA A 52 -10.31 -0.53 0.22
CA ALA A 52 -11.06 -0.23 1.42
C ALA A 52 -12.55 -0.08 1.09
N LYS A 53 -13.42 -0.62 1.96
CA LYS A 53 -14.86 -0.43 1.81
C LYS A 53 -15.17 1.06 1.91
N LYS A 54 -15.81 1.59 0.87
CA LYS A 54 -16.42 2.91 0.94
C LYS A 54 -17.52 2.83 2.00
N LYS A 55 -17.48 3.72 3.00
CA LYS A 55 -18.66 3.95 3.85
C LYS A 55 -19.71 4.55 2.91
N VAL A 56 -20.75 3.77 2.64
CA VAL A 56 -21.99 4.24 2.01
C VAL A 56 -22.83 4.89 3.09
#